data_AF-A0A101RP09-F1
#
_entry.id   AF-A0A101RP09-F1
#
_cell.length_a   1.000
_cell.length_b   1.000
_cell.length_c   1.000
_cell.angle_alpha   90.00
_cell.angle_beta   90.00
_cell.angle_gamma   90.00
#
_symmetry.space_group_name_H-M   'P 1'
#
loop_
_entity.id
_entity.type
_entity.pdbx_description
1 polymer ?
#
loop_
_entity_poly.entity_id
_entity_poly.type
_entity_poly.pdbx_seq_one_letter_code
_entity_poly.pdbx_strand_id
1 'polypeptide(L)'
;MHVDTEKIQLAADALGELAWTLKQAAHTLEERSESLGQPWGDDENGKKFLANYAQSHSDAVKAGTDGGAALADAAGQLNDLVAALNAIEAQAVITGQQVAIEPTNGA
;
A
#
# COMPACT_ATOMS: atom_id res chain seq x y z
N MET A 1 14.99 8.45 22.59
CA MET A 1 14.13 7.48 21.86
C MET A 1 14.58 7.53 20.42
N HIS A 2 15.20 6.46 19.91
CA HIS A 2 15.63 6.36 18.52
C HIS A 2 14.58 5.54 17.78
N VAL A 3 14.06 6.07 16.69
CA VAL A 3 13.05 5.37 15.89
C VAL A 3 13.78 4.56 14.83
N ASP A 4 13.47 3.27 14.74
CA ASP A 4 14.06 2.36 13.78
C ASP A 4 13.43 2.59 12.39
N THR A 5 13.93 3.60 11.69
CA THR A 5 13.47 3.99 10.36
C THR A 5 13.73 2.91 9.31
N GLU A 6 14.74 2.06 9.51
CA GLU A 6 15.03 0.91 8.64
C GLU A 6 13.88 -0.10 8.67
N LYS A 7 13.37 -0.46 9.85
CA LYS A 7 12.21 -1.38 9.94
C LYS A 7 10.94 -0.80 9.34
N ILE A 8 10.73 0.52 9.47
CA ILE A 8 9.57 1.19 8.87
C ILE A 8 9.69 1.17 7.35
N GLN A 9 10.89 1.42 6.80
CA GLN A 9 11.15 1.34 5.37
C GLN A 9 10.90 -0.07 4.82
N LEU A 10 11.40 -1.10 5.50
CA LEU A 10 11.16 -2.50 5.11
C LEU A 10 9.67 -2.85 5.09
N ALA A 11 8.90 -2.33 6.04
CA ALA A 11 7.44 -2.52 6.06
C ALA A 11 6.75 -1.78 4.91
N ALA A 12 7.21 -0.57 4.56
CA ALA A 12 6.69 0.19 3.42
C ALA A 12 6.94 -0.56 2.10
N ASP A 13 8.14 -1.09 1.90
CA ASP A 13 8.51 -1.85 0.70
C ASP A 13 7.65 -3.12 0.58
N ALA A 14 7.51 -3.87 1.67
CA ALA A 14 6.67 -5.07 1.70
C ALA A 14 5.19 -4.77 1.41
N LEU A 15 4.66 -3.66 1.92
CA LEU A 15 3.30 -3.21 1.60
C LEU A 15 3.16 -2.81 0.14
N GLY A 16 4.17 -2.17 -0.45
CA GLY A 16 4.22 -1.84 -1.87
C GLY A 16 4.20 -3.08 -2.77
N GLU A 17 4.99 -4.11 -2.43
CA GLU A 17 4.98 -5.39 -3.16
C GLU A 17 3.63 -6.11 -3.05
N LEU A 18 3.04 -6.13 -1.85
CA LEU A 18 1.72 -6.73 -1.64
C LEU A 18 0.63 -5.97 -2.40
N ALA A 19 0.69 -4.64 -2.40
CA ALA A 19 -0.22 -3.78 -3.15
C ALA A 19 -0.17 -4.08 -4.65
N TRP A 20 1.04 -4.19 -5.21
CA TRP A 20 1.23 -4.52 -6.62
C TRP A 20 0.70 -5.92 -6.93
N THR A 21 1.05 -6.92 -6.12
CA THR A 21 0.62 -8.30 -6.29
C THR A 21 -0.90 -8.42 -6.30
N LEU A 22 -1.56 -7.72 -5.36
CA LEU A 22 -3.02 -7.76 -5.24
C LEU A 22 -3.71 -7.10 -6.44
N LYS A 23 -3.19 -5.97 -6.93
CA LYS A 23 -3.69 -5.34 -8.17
C LYS A 23 -3.51 -6.24 -9.39
N GLN A 24 -2.35 -6.91 -9.51
CA GLN A 24 -2.10 -7.85 -10.60
C GLN A 24 -3.02 -9.07 -10.55
N ALA A 25 -3.30 -9.59 -9.35
CA ALA A 25 -4.24 -10.69 -9.17
C ALA A 25 -5.67 -10.28 -9.58
N ALA A 26 -6.12 -9.08 -9.20
CA ALA A 26 -7.42 -8.53 -9.60
C ALA A 26 -7.53 -8.39 -11.12
N HIS A 27 -6.50 -7.80 -11.74
CA HIS A 27 -6.43 -7.61 -13.19
C HIS A 27 -6.42 -8.95 -13.93
N THR A 28 -5.61 -9.91 -13.48
CA THR A 28 -5.56 -11.25 -14.07
C THR A 28 -6.91 -11.98 -13.95
N LEU A 29 -7.60 -11.82 -12.81
CA LEU A 29 -8.93 -12.38 -12.61
C LEU A 29 -9.92 -11.80 -13.61
N GLU A 30 -9.97 -10.47 -13.75
CA GLU A 30 -10.84 -9.76 -14.68
C GLU A 30 -10.56 -10.19 -16.14
N GLU A 31 -9.32 -10.10 -16.60
CA GLU A 31 -8.94 -10.47 -17.97
C GLU A 31 -9.28 -11.93 -18.30
N ARG A 32 -8.97 -12.85 -17.38
CA ARG A 32 -9.26 -14.28 -17.60
C ARG A 32 -10.76 -14.54 -17.63
N SER A 33 -11.50 -13.91 -16.73
CA SER A 33 -12.96 -14.00 -16.71
C SER A 33 -13.59 -13.46 -17.99
N GLU A 34 -13.12 -12.33 -18.50
CA GLU A 34 -13.58 -11.78 -19.78
C GLU A 34 -13.22 -12.70 -20.95
N SER A 35 -12.02 -13.30 -20.95
CA SER A 35 -11.58 -14.20 -22.02
C SER A 35 -12.41 -15.48 -22.13
N LEU A 36 -13.01 -15.94 -21.02
CA LEU A 36 -13.91 -17.08 -21.00
C LEU A 36 -15.29 -16.75 -21.58
N GLY A 37 -15.62 -15.47 -21.72
CA GLY A 37 -16.90 -14.98 -22.22
C GLY A 37 -18.06 -15.35 -21.30
N GLN A 38 -19.18 -15.72 -21.89
CA GLN A 38 -20.37 -16.17 -21.17
C GLN A 38 -20.56 -17.68 -21.40
N PRO A 39 -19.88 -18.54 -20.61
CA PRO A 39 -20.04 -19.98 -20.72
C PRO A 39 -21.41 -20.46 -20.20
N TRP A 40 -22.17 -19.60 -19.51
CA TRP A 40 -23.53 -19.90 -19.08
C TRP A 40 -24.53 -19.57 -20.20
N GLY A 41 -25.47 -20.48 -20.45
CA GLY A 41 -26.56 -20.28 -21.42
C GLY A 41 -27.69 -19.41 -20.86
N ASP A 42 -28.67 -19.09 -21.71
CA ASP A 42 -29.86 -18.29 -21.34
C ASP A 42 -30.95 -19.08 -20.60
N ASP A 43 -30.68 -20.35 -20.27
CA ASP A 43 -31.58 -21.20 -19.51
C ASP A 43 -31.66 -20.79 -18.03
N GLU A 44 -32.60 -21.41 -17.30
CA GLU A 44 -32.80 -21.08 -15.89
C GLU A 44 -31.53 -21.30 -15.04
N ASN A 45 -30.74 -22.31 -15.38
CA ASN A 45 -29.50 -22.64 -14.68
C ASN A 45 -28.41 -21.60 -14.94
N GLY A 46 -28.24 -21.18 -16.20
CA GLY A 46 -27.28 -20.17 -16.58
C GLY A 46 -27.61 -18.79 -16.02
N LYS A 47 -28.91 -18.42 -15.94
CA LYS A 47 -29.34 -17.19 -15.25
C LYS A 47 -29.08 -17.23 -13.75
N LYS A 48 -29.32 -18.37 -13.09
CA LYS A 48 -28.98 -18.55 -11.66
C LYS A 48 -27.48 -18.49 -11.42
N PHE A 49 -26.69 -19.11 -12.31
CA PHE A 49 -25.23 -19.01 -12.26
C PHE A 49 -24.80 -17.55 -12.40
N LEU A 50 -25.26 -16.84 -13.43
CA LEU A 50 -24.92 -15.44 -13.69
C LEU A 50 -25.23 -14.54 -12.48
N ALA A 51 -26.40 -14.71 -11.87
CA ALA A 51 -26.81 -13.93 -10.70
C ALA A 51 -25.81 -14.06 -9.53
N ASN A 52 -25.30 -15.27 -9.28
CA ASN A 52 -24.30 -15.51 -8.24
C ASN A 52 -22.89 -15.08 -8.67
N TYR A 53 -22.52 -15.42 -9.89
CA TYR A 53 -21.19 -15.16 -10.44
C TYR A 53 -20.91 -13.66 -10.59
N ALA A 54 -21.82 -12.89 -11.20
CA ALA A 54 -21.57 -11.49 -11.55
C ALA A 54 -21.22 -10.64 -10.32
N GLN A 55 -21.99 -10.80 -9.24
CA GLN A 55 -21.76 -10.04 -8.02
C GLN A 55 -20.45 -10.46 -7.35
N SER A 56 -20.23 -11.76 -7.13
CA SER A 56 -19.01 -12.25 -6.48
C SER A 56 -17.75 -11.94 -7.29
N HIS A 57 -17.83 -12.01 -8.62
CA HIS A 57 -16.73 -11.64 -9.50
C HIS A 57 -16.41 -10.16 -9.40
N SER A 58 -17.43 -9.29 -9.51
CA SER A 58 -17.27 -7.83 -9.35
C SER A 58 -16.68 -7.48 -7.98
N ASP A 59 -17.18 -8.09 -6.91
CA ASP A 59 -16.68 -7.85 -5.55
C ASP A 59 -15.23 -8.30 -5.38
N ALA A 60 -14.83 -9.42 -5.99
CA ALA A 60 -13.45 -9.90 -5.94
C ALA A 60 -12.48 -8.99 -6.70
N VAL A 61 -12.84 -8.55 -7.92
CA VAL A 61 -12.02 -7.60 -8.71
C VAL A 61 -11.90 -6.27 -7.98
N LYS A 62 -13.01 -5.76 -7.44
CA LYS A 62 -13.03 -4.53 -6.65
C LYS A 62 -12.18 -4.65 -5.39
N ALA A 63 -12.31 -5.74 -4.64
CA ALA A 63 -11.53 -5.95 -3.42
C ALA A 63 -10.03 -5.99 -3.69
N GLY A 64 -9.59 -6.62 -4.79
CA GLY A 64 -8.18 -6.63 -5.14
C GLY A 64 -7.67 -5.26 -5.61
N THR A 65 -8.48 -4.51 -6.36
CA THR A 65 -8.11 -3.16 -6.83
C THR A 65 -8.09 -2.13 -5.69
N ASP A 66 -9.17 -2.05 -4.91
CA ASP A 66 -9.32 -1.12 -3.79
C ASP A 66 -8.37 -1.49 -2.65
N GLY A 67 -8.25 -2.78 -2.34
CA GLY A 67 -7.31 -3.26 -1.31
C GLY A 67 -5.86 -2.99 -1.70
N GLY A 68 -5.51 -3.22 -2.97
CA GLY A 68 -4.18 -2.89 -3.47
C GLY A 68 -3.90 -1.39 -3.47
N ALA A 69 -4.90 -0.55 -3.72
CA ALA A 69 -4.76 0.90 -3.60
C ALA A 69 -4.52 1.31 -2.14
N ALA A 70 -5.31 0.80 -1.19
CA ALA A 70 -5.15 1.09 0.22
C ALA A 70 -3.77 0.67 0.78
N LEU A 71 -3.24 -0.48 0.33
CA LEU A 71 -1.89 -0.92 0.70
C LEU A 71 -0.80 -0.02 0.12
N ALA A 72 -0.96 0.45 -1.12
CA ALA A 72 -0.03 1.40 -1.73
C ALA A 72 -0.03 2.75 -1.00
N ASP A 73 -1.21 3.24 -0.62
CA ASP A 73 -1.35 4.48 0.15
C ASP A 73 -0.69 4.34 1.53
N ALA A 74 -0.88 3.21 2.21
CA ALA A 74 -0.22 2.93 3.48
C ALA A 74 1.31 2.89 3.34
N ALA A 75 1.84 2.26 2.28
CA ALA A 75 3.27 2.28 1.97
C ALA A 75 3.78 3.72 1.77
N GLY A 76 3.03 4.55 1.05
CA GLY A 76 3.34 5.98 0.87
C GLY A 76 3.43 6.73 2.20
N GLN A 77 2.45 6.54 3.09
CA GLN A 77 2.43 7.17 4.41
C GLN A 77 3.62 6.74 5.29
N LEU A 78 4.06 5.48 5.19
CA LEU A 78 5.25 5.02 5.91
C LEU A 78 6.53 5.64 5.36
N ASN A 79 6.65 5.79 4.04
CA ASN A 79 7.77 6.50 3.42
C ASN A 79 7.82 7.96 3.87
N ASP A 80 6.68 8.64 3.90
CA ASP A 80 6.58 10.02 4.39
C ASP A 80 6.98 10.13 5.86
N LEU A 81 6.59 9.15 6.69
CA LEU A 81 6.99 9.07 8.09
C LEU A 81 8.51 8.89 8.25
N VAL A 82 9.13 8.00 7.46
CA VAL A 82 10.59 7.81 7.47
C VAL A 82 11.30 9.12 7.10
N ALA A 83 10.83 9.81 6.06
CA ALA A 83 11.39 11.09 5.65
C ALA A 83 11.29 12.16 6.75
N ALA A 84 10.13 12.24 7.42
CA ALA A 84 9.93 13.17 8.53
C ALA A 84 10.84 12.87 9.72
N LEU A 85 11.00 11.60 10.09
CA LEU A 85 11.87 11.18 11.19
C LEU A 85 13.34 11.51 10.90
N ASN A 86 13.81 11.21 9.69
CA ASN A 86 15.18 11.53 9.28
C ASN A 86 15.43 13.05 9.30
N ALA A 87 14.45 13.86 8.90
CA ALA A 87 14.56 15.32 8.97
C ALA A 87 14.64 15.84 10.41
N ILE A 88 13.85 15.25 11.33
CA ILE A 88 13.89 15.58 12.76
C ILE A 88 15.25 15.24 13.36
N GLU A 89 15.79 14.05 13.06
CA GLU A 89 17.11 13.64 13.55
C GLU A 89 18.23 14.55 13.01
N ALA A 90 18.21 14.90 11.72
CA ALA A 90 19.16 15.83 11.13
C ALA A 90 19.10 17.22 11.81
N GLN A 91 17.90 17.73 12.06
CA GLN A 91 17.72 19.01 12.76
C GLN A 91 18.21 18.95 14.21
N ALA A 92 17.97 17.85 14.92
CA ALA A 92 18.45 17.65 16.29
C ALA A 92 19.98 17.63 16.36
N VAL A 93 20.65 17.01 15.39
CA VAL A 93 22.11 17.03 15.28
C VAL A 93 22.63 18.45 15.05
N ILE A 94 22.02 19.21 14.14
CA ILE A 94 22.41 20.60 13.86
C ILE A 94 22.27 21.47 15.13
N THR A 95 21.12 21.41 15.79
CA THR A 95 20.87 22.18 17.02
C THR A 95 21.82 21.77 18.15
N GLY A 96 22.05 20.47 18.34
CA GLY A 96 22.99 19.96 19.33
C GLY A 96 24.43 20.39 19.08
N GLN A 97 24.86 20.43 17.82
CA GLN A 97 26.17 20.96 17.42
C GLN A 97 26.29 22.46 17.66
N GLN A 98 25.24 23.25 17.39
CA GLN A 98 25.24 24.69 17.66
C GLN A 98 25.38 25.00 19.16
N VAL A 99 24.64 24.29 20.03
CA VAL A 99 24.74 24.44 21.49
C VAL A 99 26.12 24.02 22.02
N ALA A 100 26.77 23.02 21.41
CA ALA A 100 28.13 22.62 21.77
C ALA A 100 29.21 23.61 21.29
N ILE A 101 28.92 24.41 20.25
CA ILE A 101 29.84 25.40 19.68
C ILE A 101 29.70 26.76 20.37
N GLU A 102 28.54 27.12 20.93
CA GLU A 102 28.44 28.27 21.84
C GLU A 102 29.26 27.97 23.10
N PRO A 103 30.45 28.60 23.28
CA PRO A 103 31.13 28.51 24.55
C PRO A 103 30.30 29.33 25.54
N THR A 104 30.16 28.83 26.76
CA THR A 104 29.88 29.63 27.95
C THR A 104 30.98 30.69 28.15
N ASN A 105 31.02 31.69 27.28
CA ASN A 105 31.87 32.88 27.39
C ASN A 105 30.99 34.05 27.79
N GLY A 106 30.82 34.19 29.11
CA GLY A 106 30.17 35.32 29.78
C GLY A 106 29.94 34.92 31.23
N ALA A 107 30.94 35.10 32.09
CA ALA A 107 31.12 36.29 32.96
C ALA A 107 30.27 36.18 34.23
#